data_AF-X0WEZ7-F1
#
_entry.id   AF-X0WEZ7-F1
#
_cell.length_a   1.000
_cell.length_b   1.000
_cell.length_c   1.000
_cell.angle_alpha   90.00
_cell.angle_beta   90.00
_cell.angle_gamma   90.00
#
_symmetry.space_group_name_H-M   'P 1'
#
loop_
_entity.id
_entity.type
_entity.pdbx_description
1 polymer ?
#
loop_
_entity_poly.entity_id
_entity_poly.type
_entity_poly.pdbx_seq_one_letter_code
_entity_poly.pdbx_strand_id
1 'polypeptide(L)'
;NGEEVRVVNDAGHLNISVKLSPSVRPGLVVLYNGFEPYQHREWFSQSDVEPGIVKWLHMAGGYGHLKYRPWHWQPIPIDRGIGVDVEKLPASARAK
;
A
#
# COMPACT_ATOMS: atom_id res chain seq x y z
N ASN A 1 -19.27 -3.55 7.45
CA ASN A 1 -18.44 -2.89 8.47
C ASN A 1 -17.88 -3.92 9.42
N GLY A 2 -16.57 -3.89 9.68
CA GLY A 2 -15.87 -4.85 10.54
C GLY A 2 -15.65 -6.23 9.94
N GLU A 3 -16.00 -6.43 8.67
CA GLU A 3 -15.72 -7.69 7.96
C GLU A 3 -14.25 -7.72 7.55
N GLU A 4 -13.68 -8.93 7.45
CA GLU A 4 -12.31 -9.12 6.98
C GLU A 4 -12.31 -9.29 5.47
N VAL A 5 -11.36 -8.64 4.80
CA VAL A 5 -11.14 -8.75 3.37
C VAL A 5 -9.68 -9.04 3.10
N ARG A 6 -9.41 -9.68 1.98
CA ARG A 6 -8.07 -9.80 1.41
C ARG A 6 -7.88 -8.68 0.40
N VAL A 7 -6.85 -7.87 0.59
CA VAL A 7 -6.37 -6.89 -0.37
C VAL A 7 -5.19 -7.53 -1.09
N VAL A 8 -5.23 -7.63 -2.41
CA VAL A 8 -4.27 -8.40 -3.20
C VAL A 8 -3.90 -7.70 -4.50
N ASN A 9 -2.66 -7.90 -4.94
CA ASN A 9 -2.18 -7.56 -6.27
C ASN A 9 -1.04 -8.50 -6.66
N ASP A 10 -0.35 -8.21 -7.77
CA ASP A 10 0.77 -9.01 -8.26
C ASP A 10 2.00 -9.00 -7.34
N ALA A 11 2.12 -8.03 -6.43
CA ALA A 11 3.24 -7.92 -5.50
C ALA A 11 3.03 -8.76 -4.23
N GLY A 12 1.79 -8.86 -3.76
CA GLY A 12 1.49 -9.59 -2.53
C GLY A 12 0.04 -9.42 -2.07
N HIS A 13 -0.20 -9.73 -0.79
CA HIS A 13 -1.52 -9.59 -0.17
C HIS A 13 -1.44 -9.24 1.31
N LEU A 14 -2.53 -8.69 1.84
CA LEU A 14 -2.76 -8.56 3.28
C LEU A 14 -4.24 -8.77 3.62
N ASN A 15 -4.49 -9.26 4.83
CA ASN A 15 -5.84 -9.46 5.36
C ASN A 15 -6.15 -8.40 6.42
N ILE A 16 -7.21 -7.61 6.20
CA ILE A 16 -7.56 -6.48 7.06
C ILE A 16 -9.07 -6.36 7.28
N SER A 17 -9.44 -5.75 8.41
CA SER A 17 -10.84 -5.39 8.69
C SER A 17 -11.23 -4.10 7.98
N VAL A 18 -12.40 -4.07 7.35
CA VAL A 18 -12.87 -2.90 6.60
C VAL A 18 -13.87 -2.04 7.36
N LYS A 19 -13.74 -0.72 7.17
CA LYS A 19 -14.74 0.28 7.55
C LYS A 19 -15.26 0.95 6.28
N LEU A 20 -16.55 0.75 5.98
CA LEU A 20 -17.23 1.46 4.91
C LEU A 20 -17.51 2.89 5.38
N SER A 21 -17.23 3.85 4.50
CA SER A 21 -17.45 5.27 4.76
C SER A 21 -18.06 5.92 3.52
N PRO A 22 -19.20 6.64 3.65
CA PRO A 22 -19.79 7.35 2.52
C PRO A 22 -18.92 8.50 2.01
N SER A 23 -17.91 8.94 2.79
CA SER A 23 -16.97 9.99 2.39
C SER A 23 -15.86 9.49 1.45
N VAL A 24 -15.75 8.17 1.24
CA VAL A 24 -14.74 7.58 0.34
C VAL A 24 -15.35 7.38 -1.05
N ARG A 25 -14.65 7.87 -2.08
CA ARG A 25 -15.09 7.74 -3.48
C ARG A 25 -15.17 6.24 -3.87
N PRO A 26 -16.20 5.80 -4.61
CA PRO A 26 -16.24 4.44 -5.16
C PRO A 26 -14.99 4.13 -5.99
N GLY A 27 -14.45 2.92 -5.82
CA GLY A 27 -13.20 2.48 -6.47
C GLY A 27 -11.92 2.93 -5.78
N LEU A 28 -12.00 3.63 -4.64
CA LEU A 28 -10.85 3.99 -3.81
C LEU A 28 -10.88 3.20 -2.50
N VAL A 29 -9.72 2.66 -2.13
CA VAL A 29 -9.46 2.10 -0.80
C VAL A 29 -8.45 3.00 -0.12
N VAL A 30 -8.69 3.31 1.15
CA VAL A 30 -7.76 4.08 1.99
C VAL A 30 -7.32 3.18 3.13
N LEU A 31 -6.03 2.82 3.11
CA LEU A 31 -5.35 2.20 4.24
C LEU A 31 -4.53 3.27 4.95
N TYR A 32 -4.77 3.43 6.26
CA TYR A 32 -3.98 4.35 7.05
C TYR A 32 -2.59 3.75 7.28
N ASN A 33 -1.56 4.54 7.00
CA ASN A 33 -0.17 4.15 7.22
C ASN A 33 0.14 4.06 8.73
N GLY A 34 1.12 3.22 9.08
CA GLY A 34 1.66 3.12 10.44
C GLY A 34 1.10 1.98 11.28
N PHE A 35 0.35 1.05 10.68
CA PHE A 35 0.07 -0.22 11.33
C PHE A 35 1.28 -1.15 11.21
N GLU A 36 1.66 -1.74 12.33
CA GLU A 36 2.75 -2.69 12.38
C GLU A 36 2.31 -4.07 11.88
N PRO A 37 3.20 -4.85 11.24
CA PRO A 37 2.82 -6.13 10.65
C PRO A 37 2.19 -7.12 11.64
N TYR A 38 2.64 -7.11 12.91
CA TYR A 38 2.07 -7.98 13.96
C TYR A 38 0.62 -7.65 14.32
N GLN A 39 0.10 -6.48 13.92
CA GLN A 39 -1.30 -6.10 14.11
C GLN A 39 -2.21 -6.72 13.05
N HIS A 40 -1.63 -7.38 12.06
CA HIS A 40 -2.31 -8.03 10.96
C HIS A 40 -2.05 -9.54 10.96
N ARG A 41 -2.92 -10.26 10.25
CA ARG A 41 -2.77 -11.70 10.07
C ARG A 41 -1.53 -11.99 9.23
N GLU A 42 -0.88 -13.12 9.52
CA GLU A 42 0.30 -13.60 8.78
C GLU A 42 1.52 -12.65 8.84
N TRP A 43 1.47 -11.62 9.70
CA TRP A 43 2.53 -10.61 9.83
C TRP A 43 2.78 -9.82 8.54
N PHE A 44 1.74 -9.64 7.71
CA PHE A 44 1.81 -8.79 6.53
C PHE A 44 1.40 -7.35 6.83
N SER A 45 1.86 -6.43 6.01
CA SER A 45 1.67 -4.99 6.14
C SER A 45 1.23 -4.36 4.83
N GLN A 46 0.94 -3.07 4.89
CA GLN A 46 0.71 -2.26 3.68
C GLN A 46 1.88 -2.36 2.68
N SER A 47 3.12 -2.47 3.16
CA SER A 47 4.31 -2.54 2.33
C SER A 47 4.32 -3.77 1.41
N ASP A 48 3.63 -4.85 1.77
CA ASP A 48 3.59 -6.10 1.02
C ASP A 48 2.77 -6.01 -0.27
N VAL A 49 1.88 -5.02 -0.37
CA VAL A 49 1.14 -4.70 -1.61
C VAL A 49 1.71 -3.49 -2.34
N GLU A 50 2.73 -2.81 -1.80
CA GLU A 50 3.30 -1.59 -2.35
C GLU A 50 4.68 -1.85 -2.98
N PRO A 51 4.76 -2.10 -4.30
CA PRO A 51 6.01 -2.45 -4.96
C PRO A 51 7.04 -1.30 -5.01
N GLY A 52 6.67 -0.07 -4.61
CA GLY A 52 7.61 1.04 -4.48
C GLY A 52 8.27 1.50 -5.78
N ILE A 53 7.50 1.59 -6.87
CA ILE A 53 8.05 1.97 -8.18
C ILE A 53 8.70 3.36 -8.14
N VAL A 54 9.91 3.47 -8.71
CA VAL A 54 10.62 4.74 -8.83
C VAL A 54 10.39 5.34 -10.21
N LYS A 55 10.01 6.62 -10.25
CA LYS A 55 9.93 7.37 -11.51
C LYS A 55 11.35 7.57 -12.07
N TRP A 56 11.57 7.19 -13.33
CA TRP A 56 12.87 7.31 -14.01
C TRP A 56 13.49 8.71 -13.96
N LEU A 57 12.66 9.75 -13.92
CA LEU A 57 13.12 11.14 -13.77
C LEU A 57 13.96 11.35 -12.51
N HIS A 58 13.71 10.61 -11.44
CA HIS A 58 14.50 10.70 -10.20
C HIS A 58 15.93 10.16 -10.36
N MET A 59 16.24 9.48 -11.48
CA MET A 59 17.58 9.03 -11.84
C MET A 59 18.34 10.03 -12.73
N ALA A 60 17.71 11.13 -13.15
CA ALA A 60 18.39 12.13 -13.97
C ALA A 60 19.54 12.77 -13.19
N GLY A 61 20.67 13.01 -13.86
CA GLY A 61 21.86 13.58 -13.22
C GLY A 61 22.69 14.39 -14.20
N GLY A 62 23.59 15.23 -13.67
CA GLY A 62 24.53 16.01 -14.48
C GLY A 62 23.94 17.27 -15.14
N TYR A 63 22.69 17.63 -14.82
CA TYR A 63 22.01 18.80 -15.39
C TYR A 63 21.72 19.87 -14.34
N GLY A 64 22.61 20.86 -14.22
CA GLY A 64 22.43 22.02 -13.33
C GLY A 64 22.14 21.63 -11.88
N HIS A 65 20.89 21.80 -11.45
CA HIS A 65 20.42 21.49 -10.10
C HIS A 65 20.03 20.01 -9.90
N LEU A 66 19.92 19.21 -10.96
CA LEU A 66 19.65 17.78 -10.92
C LEU A 66 20.94 17.02 -10.63
N LYS A 67 21.31 16.98 -9.35
CA LYS A 67 22.53 16.32 -8.85
C LYS A 67 22.18 15.54 -7.60
N TYR A 68 22.57 14.27 -7.55
CA TYR A 68 22.33 13.44 -6.38
C TYR A 68 22.84 14.11 -5.10
N ARG A 69 21.94 14.23 -4.13
CA ARG A 69 22.22 14.82 -2.81
C ARG A 69 21.37 14.06 -1.80
N PRO A 70 21.97 13.55 -0.71
CA PRO A 70 21.21 13.00 0.39
C PRO A 70 20.07 13.95 0.78
N TRP A 71 18.85 13.42 0.89
CA TRP A 71 17.65 14.17 1.30
C TRP A 71 17.10 15.22 0.33
N HIS A 72 17.65 15.34 -0.88
CA HIS A 72 17.14 16.29 -1.88
C HIS A 72 16.79 15.61 -3.19
N TRP A 73 17.79 15.32 -4.02
CA TRP A 73 17.62 14.74 -5.34
C TRP A 73 18.03 13.27 -5.28
N GLN A 74 17.07 12.42 -4.96
CA GLN A 74 17.28 10.98 -4.83
C GLN A 74 16.09 10.21 -5.40
N PRO A 75 16.31 8.97 -5.84
CA PRO A 75 15.25 8.01 -6.10
C PRO A 75 14.36 7.83 -4.86
N ILE A 76 13.08 8.14 -5.02
CA ILE A 76 12.06 7.92 -3.97
C ILE A 76 10.98 7.00 -4.55
N PRO A 77 10.67 5.88 -3.88
CA PRO A 77 9.57 5.00 -4.26
C PRO A 77 8.22 5.69 -4.02
N ILE A 78 7.23 5.40 -4.87
CA ILE A 78 5.84 5.84 -4.66
C ILE A 78 5.07 4.78 -3.85
N ASP A 79 4.27 5.27 -2.90
CA ASP A 79 3.44 4.49 -1.96
C ASP A 79 1.93 4.73 -2.19
N ARG A 80 1.55 5.41 -3.28
CA ARG A 80 0.17 5.82 -3.57
C ARG A 80 -0.21 5.53 -5.01
N GLY A 81 -1.52 5.34 -5.22
CA GLY A 81 -2.06 5.00 -6.54
C GLY A 81 -1.77 3.56 -6.95
N ILE A 82 -1.57 2.67 -5.98
CA ILE A 82 -1.36 1.25 -6.21
C ILE A 82 -2.71 0.59 -6.48
N GLY A 83 -2.81 -0.11 -7.60
CA GLY A 83 -3.97 -0.91 -7.94
C GLY A 83 -4.01 -2.17 -7.09
N VAL A 84 -5.17 -2.44 -6.49
CA VAL A 84 -5.43 -3.63 -5.69
C VAL A 84 -6.83 -4.13 -5.96
N ASP A 85 -7.00 -5.44 -5.89
CA ASP A 85 -8.29 -6.09 -5.82
C ASP A 85 -8.66 -6.35 -4.36
N VAL A 86 -9.97 -6.35 -4.07
CA VAL A 86 -10.51 -6.58 -2.73
C VAL A 86 -11.45 -7.76 -2.76
N GLU A 87 -11.05 -8.83 -2.09
CA GLU A 87 -11.81 -10.07 -1.98
C GLU A 87 -12.44 -10.19 -0.60
N LYS A 88 -13.74 -10.48 -0.55
CA LYS A 88 -14.42 -10.74 0.72
C LYS A 88 -14.01 -12.11 1.25
N LEU A 89 -13.49 -12.17 2.47
CA LEU A 89 -13.17 -13.44 3.11
C LEU A 89 -14.44 -14.05 3.75
N PRO A 90 -14.56 -15.40 3.77
CA PRO A 90 -15.70 -16.05 4.38
C PRO A 90 -15.74 -15.75 5.88
N ALA A 91 -16.95 -15.68 6.45
CA ALA A 91 -17.12 -15.37 7.88
C ALA A 91 -16.42 -16.39 8.82
N SER A 92 -16.15 -17.60 8.34
CA SER A 92 -15.38 -18.64 9.04
C SER A 92 -13.87 -18.39 9.04
N ALA A 93 -13.35 -17.55 8.13
CA ALA A 93 -11.95 -17.12 8.14
C ALA A 93 -11.65 -16.16 9.30
N ARG A 94 -12.70 -15.60 9.90
CA ARG A 94 -12.68 -14.77 11.11
C ARG A 94 -12.41 -15.67 12.32
N ALA A 95 -11.21 -16.22 12.45
CA ALA A 95 -10.90 -17.16 13.52
C ALA A 95 -9.44 -17.08 13.99
N LYS A 96 -9.34 -16.78 15.29
CA LYS A 96 -8.19 -16.82 16.22
C LYS A 96 -7.19 -15.68 16.15
#